data_AF-A0A1Y1YGS7-F1
#
_entry.id   AF-A0A1Y1YGS7-F1
#
_cell.length_a   1.000
_cell.length_b   1.000
_cell.length_c   1.000
_cell.angle_alpha   90.00
_cell.angle_beta   90.00
_cell.angle_gamma   90.00
#
_symmetry.space_group_name_H-M   'P 1'
#
loop_
_entity.id
_entity.type
_entity.pdbx_description
1 polymer ?
#
loop_
_entity_poly.entity_id
_entity_poly.type
_entity_poly.pdbx_seq_one_letter_code
_entity_poly.pdbx_strand_id
1 'polypeptide(L)'
;MTMNWTNEENEAKRRLVQFWRQHKNNVIHCGFQPVAPAERGPNSIVVSCIYWEEKKDYFITSVDCIYLLESLIAVRFTVEEKNRIRRNLEGFRPLTVSKCKPESAEFFKLIMSFPNPKPRNIEKDVKVFPWKVLPYALKKIIGKYVSRSRSSGNVSDSSSSQRVGLFYKHEGGGEPLGCTEERE
;
A
#
# COMPACT_ATOMS: atom_id res chain seq x y z
N MET A 1 9.21 0.33 -7.44
CA MET A 1 8.61 1.66 -7.18
C MET A 1 9.61 2.67 -6.63
N THR A 2 10.67 2.26 -5.95
CA THR A 2 11.70 3.15 -5.37
C THR A 2 12.90 3.43 -6.30
N MET A 3 12.86 2.92 -7.54
CA MET A 3 13.95 3.03 -8.52
C MET A 3 13.44 3.72 -9.79
N ASN A 4 14.35 4.32 -10.56
CA ASN A 4 14.08 4.95 -11.86
C ASN A 4 12.97 6.02 -11.80
N TRP A 5 13.04 6.93 -10.82
CA TRP A 5 12.13 8.08 -10.73
C TRP A 5 12.39 9.09 -11.84
N THR A 6 11.32 9.62 -12.45
CA THR A 6 11.46 10.71 -13.43
C THR A 6 11.93 11.99 -12.74
N ASN A 7 12.39 12.97 -13.51
CA ASN A 7 12.82 14.26 -12.94
C ASN A 7 11.66 14.94 -12.20
N GLU A 8 10.46 14.89 -12.76
CA GLU A 8 9.24 15.45 -12.16
C GLU A 8 8.88 14.74 -10.85
N GLU A 9 9.02 13.41 -10.79
CA GLU A 9 8.79 12.64 -9.55
C GLU A 9 9.85 12.96 -8.48
N ASN A 10 11.11 13.13 -8.88
CA ASN A 10 12.21 13.50 -7.98
C ASN A 10 12.04 14.90 -7.42
N GLU A 11 11.63 15.87 -8.26
CA GLU A 11 11.33 17.24 -7.84
C GLU A 11 10.12 17.29 -6.91
N ALA A 12 9.05 16.59 -7.27
CA ALA A 12 7.83 16.50 -6.45
C ALA A 12 8.01 15.64 -5.20
N LYS A 13 9.11 14.88 -5.09
CA LYS A 13 9.35 13.88 -4.04
C LYS A 13 8.20 12.87 -3.91
N ARG A 14 7.45 12.64 -5.00
CA ARG A 14 6.27 11.78 -5.04
C ARG A 14 6.16 11.07 -6.38
N ARG A 15 5.98 9.75 -6.30
CA ARG A 15 5.53 8.89 -7.40
C ARG A 15 4.12 8.40 -7.11
N LEU A 16 3.23 8.52 -8.09
CA LEU A 16 1.92 7.87 -8.04
C LEU A 16 2.06 6.42 -8.50
N VAL A 17 1.50 5.51 -7.72
CA VAL A 17 1.52 4.08 -8.02
C VAL A 17 0.09 3.59 -8.16
N GLN A 18 -0.25 3.14 -9.36
CA GLN A 18 -1.52 2.47 -9.63
C GLN A 18 -1.41 1.00 -9.28
N PHE A 19 -2.44 0.50 -8.59
CA PHE A 19 -2.62 -0.90 -8.25
C PHE A 19 -3.82 -1.47 -8.99
N TRP A 20 -3.77 -2.77 -9.25
CA TRP A 20 -4.91 -3.56 -9.70
C TRP A 20 -4.88 -4.93 -9.06
N ARG A 21 -6.04 -5.56 -9.03
CA ARG A 21 -6.20 -6.93 -8.53
C ARG A 21 -6.67 -7.84 -9.64
N GLN A 22 -6.21 -9.08 -9.62
CA GLN A 22 -6.72 -10.16 -10.44
C GLN A 22 -7.01 -11.34 -9.52
N HIS A 23 -8.21 -11.92 -9.64
CA HIS A 23 -8.57 -13.12 -8.91
C HIS A 23 -8.30 -14.31 -9.84
N LYS A 24 -7.37 -15.19 -9.46
CA LYS A 24 -7.07 -16.41 -10.23
C LYS A 24 -6.87 -17.58 -9.28
N ASN A 25 -7.57 -18.70 -9.49
CA ASN A 25 -7.44 -19.92 -8.69
C ASN A 25 -7.55 -19.65 -7.19
N ASN A 26 -8.52 -18.81 -6.81
CA ASN A 26 -8.69 -18.42 -5.43
C ASN A 26 -7.46 -17.65 -4.90
N VAL A 27 -6.70 -16.97 -5.75
CA VAL A 27 -5.58 -16.13 -5.33
C VAL A 27 -5.82 -14.70 -5.76
N ILE A 28 -5.74 -13.77 -4.80
CA ILE A 28 -5.71 -12.35 -5.13
C ILE A 28 -4.27 -12.04 -5.55
N HIS A 29 -4.09 -11.86 -6.85
CA HIS A 29 -2.87 -11.32 -7.44
C HIS A 29 -2.98 -9.80 -7.46
N CYS A 30 -2.00 -9.13 -6.88
CA CYS A 30 -1.92 -7.67 -6.85
C CYS A 30 -0.80 -7.24 -7.78
N GLY A 31 -1.12 -6.49 -8.83
CA GLY A 31 -0.15 -5.86 -9.70
C GLY A 31 -0.10 -4.35 -9.45
N PHE A 32 1.02 -3.72 -9.84
CA PHE A 32 1.17 -2.28 -9.69
C PHE A 32 2.17 -1.70 -10.68
N GLN A 33 2.00 -0.42 -11.00
CA GLN A 33 2.86 0.34 -11.91
C GLN A 33 2.89 1.82 -11.55
N PRO A 34 3.96 2.56 -11.91
CA PRO A 34 3.93 4.03 -11.87
C PRO A 34 2.84 4.55 -12.82
N VAL A 35 2.20 5.66 -12.48
CA VAL A 35 1.20 6.30 -13.34
C VAL A 35 1.37 7.81 -13.32
N ALA A 36 1.31 8.46 -14.48
CA ALA A 36 1.33 9.92 -14.51
C ALA A 36 -0.02 10.49 -13.99
N PRO A 37 -0.04 11.67 -13.35
CA PRO A 37 -1.29 12.29 -12.91
C PRO A 37 -2.35 12.43 -14.01
N ALA A 38 -1.92 12.72 -15.25
CA ALA A 38 -2.79 12.88 -16.41
C ALA A 38 -3.37 11.55 -16.96
N GLU A 39 -2.69 10.43 -16.69
CA GLU A 39 -3.08 9.09 -17.18
C GLU A 39 -4.01 8.37 -16.20
N ARG A 40 -4.37 9.04 -15.11
CA ARG A 40 -5.21 8.46 -14.07
C ARG A 40 -6.64 8.24 -14.59
N GLY A 41 -6.97 6.98 -14.85
CA GLY A 41 -8.33 6.58 -15.18
C GLY A 41 -9.31 6.79 -14.01
N PRO A 42 -10.60 6.98 -14.30
CA PRO A 42 -11.63 7.01 -13.25
C PRO A 42 -11.63 5.67 -12.50
N ASN A 43 -11.83 5.71 -11.18
CA ASN A 43 -11.84 4.54 -10.29
C ASN A 43 -10.53 3.74 -10.20
N SER A 44 -9.41 4.26 -10.73
CA SER A 44 -8.09 3.64 -10.55
C SER A 44 -7.67 3.65 -9.07
N ILE A 45 -7.14 2.53 -8.58
CA ILE A 45 -6.57 2.43 -7.23
C ILE A 45 -5.17 3.05 -7.27
N VAL A 46 -5.00 4.26 -6.74
CA VAL A 46 -3.72 4.98 -6.80
C VAL A 46 -3.32 5.46 -5.42
N VAL A 47 -2.06 5.22 -5.05
CA VAL A 47 -1.45 5.69 -3.79
C VAL A 47 -0.13 6.42 -4.06
N SER A 48 0.36 7.12 -3.04
CA SER A 48 1.61 7.89 -3.13
C SER A 48 2.77 7.10 -2.55
N CYS A 49 3.82 6.89 -3.35
CA CYS A 49 5.16 6.57 -2.86
C CYS A 49 5.90 7.89 -2.69
N ILE A 50 6.31 8.22 -1.48
CA ILE A 50 6.81 9.56 -1.12
C ILE A 50 8.24 9.43 -0.64
N TYR A 51 9.16 10.20 -1.21
CA TYR A 51 10.55 10.22 -0.76
C TYR A 51 10.73 11.18 0.41
N TRP A 52 11.40 10.72 1.47
CA TRP A 52 11.73 11.54 2.63
C TRP A 52 13.25 11.76 2.70
N GLU A 53 13.70 12.98 2.42
CA GLU A 53 15.13 13.30 2.28
C GLU A 53 15.94 13.06 3.56
N GLU A 54 15.44 13.50 4.71
CA GLU A 54 16.12 13.37 6.00
C GLU A 54 16.29 11.91 6.41
N LYS A 55 15.41 11.02 5.93
CA LYS A 55 15.49 9.57 6.17
C LYS A 55 16.14 8.79 5.02
N LYS A 56 16.33 9.41 3.86
CA LYS A 56 16.83 8.77 2.63
C LYS A 56 16.08 7.46 2.30
N ASP A 57 14.77 7.44 2.52
CA ASP A 57 13.92 6.27 2.30
C ASP A 57 12.55 6.71 1.76
N TYR A 58 11.78 5.75 1.26
CA TYR A 58 10.45 5.97 0.69
C TYR A 58 9.36 5.54 1.66
N PHE A 59 8.25 6.26 1.64
CA PHE A 59 7.17 6.09 2.59
C PHE A 59 5.80 6.07 1.90
N ILE A 60 4.85 5.41 2.56
CA ILE A 60 3.42 5.46 2.26
C ILE A 60 2.68 5.95 3.51
N THR A 61 1.65 6.77 3.31
CA THR A 61 0.83 7.25 4.44
C THR A 61 -0.13 6.16 4.91
N SER A 62 -0.49 6.19 6.20
CA SER A 62 -1.53 5.31 6.76
C SER A 62 -2.88 5.43 6.04
N VAL A 63 -3.22 6.63 5.56
CA VAL A 63 -4.44 6.86 4.78
C VAL A 63 -4.37 6.12 3.46
N ASP A 64 -3.27 6.24 2.72
CA ASP A 64 -3.05 5.50 1.47
C ASP A 64 -3.03 3.98 1.71
N CYS A 65 -2.39 3.51 2.79
CA CYS A 65 -2.40 2.08 3.16
C CYS A 65 -3.83 1.55 3.38
N ILE A 66 -4.68 2.25 4.13
CA ILE A 66 -6.06 1.82 4.40
C ILE A 66 -6.89 1.87 3.12
N TYR A 67 -6.77 2.93 2.34
CA TYR A 67 -7.46 3.06 1.04
C TYR A 67 -7.08 1.92 0.08
N LEU A 68 -5.80 1.60 0.00
CA LEU A 68 -5.31 0.49 -0.81
C LEU A 68 -5.88 -0.85 -0.32
N LEU A 69 -5.91 -1.09 0.99
CA LEU A 69 -6.51 -2.30 1.56
C LEU A 69 -8.00 -2.43 1.22
N GLU A 70 -8.80 -1.37 1.41
CA GLU A 70 -10.23 -1.34 1.03
C GLU A 70 -10.41 -1.70 -0.45
N SER A 71 -9.57 -1.10 -1.29
CA SER A 71 -9.67 -1.22 -2.74
C SER A 71 -9.26 -2.61 -3.24
N LEU A 72 -8.22 -3.21 -2.65
CA LEU A 72 -7.75 -4.55 -3.04
C LEU A 72 -8.74 -5.65 -2.65
N ILE A 73 -9.41 -5.53 -1.51
CA ILE A 73 -10.45 -6.49 -1.13
C ILE A 73 -11.84 -6.14 -1.69
N ALA A 74 -12.01 -4.93 -2.26
CA ALA A 74 -13.27 -4.34 -2.71
C ALA A 74 -14.36 -4.34 -1.62
N VAL A 75 -13.99 -3.89 -0.42
CA VAL A 75 -14.91 -3.69 0.69
C VAL A 75 -14.60 -2.35 1.33
N ARG A 76 -15.63 -1.58 1.64
CA ARG A 76 -15.52 -0.38 2.47
C ARG A 76 -15.44 -0.80 3.93
N PHE A 77 -14.40 -0.37 4.64
CA PHE A 77 -14.26 -0.69 6.04
C PHE A 77 -15.14 0.22 6.89
N THR A 78 -15.78 -0.36 7.90
CA THR A 78 -16.41 0.39 8.98
C THR A 78 -15.35 1.11 9.82
N VAL A 79 -15.77 2.03 10.68
CA VAL A 79 -14.85 2.76 11.57
C VAL A 79 -14.12 1.81 12.52
N GLU A 80 -14.82 0.83 13.07
CA GLU A 80 -14.30 -0.20 13.96
C GLU A 80 -13.24 -1.03 13.26
N GLU A 81 -13.50 -1.41 12.01
CA GLU A 81 -12.59 -2.23 11.25
C GLU A 81 -11.36 -1.43 10.80
N LYS A 82 -11.51 -0.15 10.44
CA LYS A 82 -10.37 0.77 10.25
C LYS A 82 -9.52 0.87 11.51
N ASN A 83 -10.13 0.95 12.69
CA ASN A 83 -9.41 0.96 13.97
C ASN A 83 -8.65 -0.35 14.22
N ARG A 84 -9.24 -1.51 13.89
CA ARG A 84 -8.57 -2.82 13.97
C ARG A 84 -7.38 -2.90 13.02
N ILE A 85 -7.53 -2.43 11.79
CA ILE A 85 -6.44 -2.37 10.81
C ILE A 85 -5.32 -1.47 11.31
N ARG A 86 -5.64 -0.26 11.81
CA ARG A 86 -4.65 0.66 12.37
C ARG A 86 -3.81 -0.01 13.47
N ARG A 87 -4.44 -0.72 14.41
CA ARG A 87 -3.72 -1.48 15.45
C ARG A 87 -2.82 -2.59 14.88
N ASN A 88 -3.27 -3.30 13.84
CA ASN A 88 -2.42 -4.30 13.15
C ASN A 88 -1.23 -3.63 12.45
N LEU A 89 -1.45 -2.44 11.88
CA LEU A 89 -0.43 -1.65 11.22
C LEU A 89 0.61 -1.11 12.20
N GLU A 90 0.27 -0.77 13.45
CA GLU A 90 1.25 -0.34 14.47
C GLU A 90 2.37 -1.38 14.71
N GLY A 91 2.07 -2.69 14.52
CA GLY A 91 3.08 -3.75 14.60
C GLY A 91 4.20 -3.67 13.55
N PHE A 92 4.01 -2.85 12.50
CA PHE A 92 5.00 -2.53 11.49
C PHE A 92 5.82 -1.28 11.81
N ARG A 93 5.70 -0.76 13.04
CA ARG A 93 6.48 0.37 13.57
C ARG A 93 6.41 1.63 12.68
N PRO A 94 5.22 2.22 12.49
CA PRO A 94 5.11 3.46 11.74
C PRO A 94 5.86 4.61 12.42
N LEU A 95 6.27 5.58 11.62
CA LEU A 95 6.73 6.87 12.11
C LEU A 95 5.55 7.82 12.22
N THR A 96 5.49 8.58 13.31
CA THR A 96 4.53 9.68 13.47
C THR A 96 5.18 10.98 13.00
N VAL A 97 4.69 11.50 11.88
CA VAL A 97 5.11 12.75 11.25
C VAL A 97 4.13 13.84 11.66
N SER A 98 4.63 14.99 12.11
CA SER A 98 3.78 16.09 12.60
C SER A 98 4.45 17.44 12.37
N LYS A 99 3.62 18.47 12.19
CA LYS A 99 4.05 19.87 12.11
C LYS A 99 4.83 20.32 13.37
N CYS A 100 4.52 19.77 14.53
CA CYS A 100 5.15 20.18 15.80
C CYS A 100 6.50 19.50 16.06
N LYS A 101 6.94 18.57 15.20
CA LYS A 101 8.23 17.87 15.34
C LYS A 101 9.20 18.41 14.30
N PRO A 102 10.24 19.16 14.69
CA PRO A 102 11.18 19.76 13.76
C PRO A 102 11.77 18.73 12.78
N GLU A 103 12.09 17.51 13.24
CA GLU A 103 12.68 16.48 12.37
C GLU A 103 11.74 15.95 11.27
N SER A 104 10.46 16.28 11.32
CA SER A 104 9.45 15.77 10.39
C SER A 104 8.52 16.85 9.85
N ALA A 105 8.75 18.12 10.20
CA ALA A 105 7.86 19.23 9.86
C ALA A 105 7.86 19.52 8.35
N GLU A 106 9.03 19.52 7.70
CA GLU A 106 9.13 19.72 6.25
C GLU A 106 8.50 18.56 5.48
N PHE A 107 8.71 17.32 5.94
CA PHE A 107 8.05 16.16 5.37
C PHE A 107 6.52 16.18 5.56
N PHE A 108 6.04 16.63 6.72
CA PHE A 108 4.61 16.85 6.95
C PHE A 108 4.04 17.87 5.96
N LYS A 109 4.72 19.01 5.79
CA LYS A 109 4.33 20.07 4.86
C LYS A 109 4.31 19.60 3.41
N LEU A 110 5.29 18.80 3.01
CA LEU A 110 5.34 18.14 1.70
C LEU A 110 4.14 17.22 1.48
N ILE A 111 3.80 16.35 2.44
CA ILE A 111 2.61 15.49 2.35
C ILE A 111 1.33 16.33 2.17
N MET A 112 1.23 17.45 2.88
CA MET A 112 0.06 18.35 2.82
C MET A 112 -0.01 19.21 1.56
N SER A 113 1.11 19.44 0.86
CA SER A 113 1.15 20.23 -0.39
C SER A 113 0.61 19.46 -1.60
N PHE A 114 0.54 18.13 -1.51
CA PHE A 114 0.13 17.28 -2.60
C PHE A 114 -1.30 17.55 -3.11
N PRO A 115 -1.50 17.56 -4.45
CA PRO A 115 -2.83 17.71 -5.04
C PRO A 115 -3.69 16.47 -4.79
N ASN A 116 -4.99 16.60 -5.05
CA ASN A 116 -5.98 15.57 -4.73
C ASN A 116 -5.63 14.18 -5.30
N PRO A 117 -5.95 13.09 -4.56
CA PRO A 117 -6.75 13.08 -3.34
C PRO A 117 -5.91 13.49 -2.13
N LYS A 118 -6.22 14.65 -1.54
CA LYS A 118 -5.62 15.09 -0.29
C LYS A 118 -6.07 14.08 0.76
N PRO A 119 -5.21 13.69 1.70
CA PRO A 119 -5.64 13.01 2.90
C PRO A 119 -6.61 13.92 3.67
N ARG A 120 -7.91 13.86 3.34
CA ARG A 120 -8.96 14.67 3.96
C ARG A 120 -9.07 14.17 5.42
N ASN A 121 -8.85 15.05 6.40
CA ASN A 121 -8.74 14.83 7.87
C ASN A 121 -7.37 14.45 8.47
N ILE A 122 -6.23 14.92 7.96
CA ILE A 122 -4.97 14.82 8.71
C ILE A 122 -4.49 16.22 9.14
N GLU A 123 -5.08 16.75 10.20
CA GLU A 123 -4.78 18.12 10.64
C GLU A 123 -3.56 18.23 11.58
N LYS A 124 -3.11 17.14 12.20
CA LYS A 124 -2.10 17.19 13.28
C LYS A 124 -0.92 16.24 13.08
N ASP A 125 -1.20 14.95 12.96
CA ASP A 125 -0.19 13.91 12.84
C ASP A 125 -0.60 12.86 11.81
N VAL A 126 0.38 12.41 11.01
CA VAL A 126 0.22 11.30 10.07
C VAL A 126 1.17 10.19 10.43
N LYS A 127 0.62 8.97 10.49
CA LYS A 127 1.43 7.76 10.51
C LYS A 127 1.92 7.47 9.08
N VAL A 128 3.22 7.29 8.92
CA VAL A 128 3.85 6.86 7.67
C VAL A 128 4.61 5.55 7.89
N PHE A 129 4.64 4.72 6.85
CA PHE A 129 5.31 3.43 6.86
C PHE A 129 6.39 3.41 5.80
N PRO A 130 7.57 2.84 6.07
CA PRO A 130 8.55 2.59 5.02
C PRO A 130 7.91 1.76 3.91
N TRP A 131 8.07 2.18 2.66
CA TRP A 131 7.44 1.58 1.49
C TRP A 131 7.76 0.07 1.38
N LYS A 132 8.98 -0.32 1.75
CA LYS A 132 9.44 -1.72 1.81
C LYS A 132 8.58 -2.63 2.68
N VAL A 133 7.83 -2.07 3.64
CA VAL A 133 6.95 -2.84 4.53
C VAL A 133 5.58 -3.12 3.91
N LEU A 134 5.19 -2.35 2.89
CA LEU A 134 3.87 -2.44 2.26
C LEU A 134 3.50 -3.88 1.81
N PRO A 135 4.36 -4.66 1.13
CA PRO A 135 4.00 -6.02 0.72
C PRO A 135 3.63 -6.92 1.91
N TYR A 136 4.38 -6.81 3.01
CA TYR A 136 4.15 -7.60 4.22
C TYR A 136 2.85 -7.19 4.93
N ALA A 137 2.58 -5.89 5.00
CA ALA A 137 1.35 -5.35 5.57
C ALA A 137 0.11 -5.82 4.78
N LEU A 138 0.16 -5.72 3.45
CA LEU A 138 -0.91 -6.19 2.58
C LEU A 138 -1.17 -7.69 2.76
N LYS A 139 -0.11 -8.52 2.69
CA LYS A 139 -0.22 -9.98 2.86
C LYS A 139 -0.82 -10.35 4.22
N LYS A 140 -0.33 -9.74 5.30
CA LYS A 140 -0.79 -10.02 6.68
C LYS A 140 -2.25 -9.65 6.90
N ILE A 141 -2.66 -8.49 6.39
CA ILE A 141 -4.03 -7.97 6.64
C ILE A 141 -5.02 -8.68 5.73
N ILE A 142 -4.77 -8.75 4.41
CA ILE A 142 -5.66 -9.41 3.46
C ILE A 142 -5.84 -10.89 3.84
N GLY A 143 -4.78 -11.58 4.27
CA GLY A 143 -4.88 -12.97 4.73
C GLY A 143 -5.89 -13.17 5.86
N LYS A 144 -5.97 -12.24 6.83
CA LYS A 144 -6.96 -12.28 7.92
C LYS A 144 -8.39 -12.03 7.45
N TYR A 145 -8.57 -11.20 6.41
CA TYR A 145 -9.88 -10.94 5.85
C TYR A 145 -10.42 -12.14 5.12
N VAL A 146 -9.62 -12.71 4.22
CA VAL A 146 -9.98 -13.90 3.45
C VAL A 146 -10.34 -15.07 4.38
N SER A 147 -9.65 -15.21 5.52
CA SER A 147 -10.02 -16.22 6.53
C SER A 147 -11.33 -15.90 7.29
N ARG A 148 -11.59 -14.63 7.62
CA ARG A 148 -12.79 -14.21 8.38
C ARG A 148 -14.06 -14.26 7.55
N SER A 149 -13.99 -13.94 6.26
CA SER A 149 -15.14 -14.05 5.35
C SER A 149 -15.67 -15.49 5.25
N ARG A 150 -14.81 -16.49 5.49
CA ARG A 150 -15.18 -17.92 5.49
C ARG A 150 -15.99 -18.34 6.72
N SER A 151 -15.84 -17.65 7.85
CA SER A 151 -16.51 -17.98 9.11
C SER A 151 -17.89 -17.35 9.27
N SER A 152 -18.34 -16.53 8.31
CA SER A 152 -19.63 -15.81 8.37
C SER A 152 -20.57 -16.13 7.21
N GLY A 153 -20.26 -17.13 6.37
CA GLY A 153 -21.09 -17.55 5.24
C GLY A 153 -21.78 -18.89 5.50
N ASN A 154 -23.11 -18.92 5.34
CA ASN A 154 -23.91 -20.14 5.31
C ASN A 154 -23.38 -21.15 4.29
N VAL A 155 -23.52 -22.43 4.66
CA VAL A 155 -23.12 -23.61 3.89
C VAL A 155 -23.77 -23.62 2.52
N SER A 156 -22.97 -23.52 1.46
CA SER A 156 -22.92 -24.45 0.33
C SER A 156 -21.95 -23.94 -0.73
N ASP A 157 -21.11 -24.87 -1.18
CA ASP A 157 -20.34 -24.89 -2.43
C ASP A 157 -18.80 -24.82 -2.32
N SER A 158 -18.23 -25.86 -2.93
CA SER A 158 -16.86 -26.24 -3.27
C SER A 158 -15.67 -25.61 -2.53
N SER A 159 -15.03 -26.47 -1.74
CA SER A 159 -13.70 -26.32 -1.14
C SER A 159 -12.67 -25.79 -2.14
N SER A 160 -12.27 -24.53 -1.98
CA SER A 160 -11.05 -23.99 -2.58
C SER A 160 -10.41 -23.07 -1.56
N SER A 161 -9.11 -23.22 -1.32
CA SER A 161 -8.34 -22.44 -0.34
C SER A 161 -7.83 -21.18 -1.01
N GLN A 162 -8.26 -20.00 -0.53
CA GLN A 162 -7.97 -18.73 -1.21
C GLN A 162 -6.63 -18.19 -0.67
N ARG A 163 -5.53 -18.17 -1.45
CA ARG A 163 -4.20 -17.63 -1.04
C ARG A 163 -3.99 -16.21 -1.58
N VAL A 164 -2.93 -15.51 -1.19
CA VAL A 164 -2.60 -14.18 -1.75
C VAL A 164 -1.16 -14.20 -2.23
N GLY A 165 -0.96 -13.97 -3.52
CA GLY A 165 0.35 -13.87 -4.16
C GLY A 165 0.58 -12.44 -4.61
N LEU A 166 1.57 -11.76 -4.03
CA LEU A 166 2.01 -10.44 -4.51
C LEU A 166 3.05 -10.68 -5.59
N PHE A 167 2.84 -10.15 -6.79
CA PHE A 167 3.79 -10.25 -7.88
C PHE A 167 4.09 -8.86 -8.44
N TYR A 168 5.37 -8.58 -8.64
CA TYR A 168 5.81 -7.44 -9.41
C TYR A 168 5.69 -7.82 -10.88
N LYS A 169 4.86 -7.12 -11.67
CA LYS A 169 4.92 -7.27 -13.12
C LYS A 169 6.12 -6.46 -13.59
N HIS A 170 7.23 -7.13 -13.90
CA HIS A 170 8.32 -6.50 -14.63
C HIS A 170 7.83 -6.32 -16.07
N GLU A 171 7.87 -5.10 -16.60
CA GLU A 171 7.77 -4.89 -18.03
C GLU A 171 9.01 -5.54 -18.67
N GLY A 172 8.82 -6.55 -19.51
CA GLY A 172 9.89 -7.33 -20.12
C GLY A 172 10.08 -8.69 -19.45
N GLY A 173 9.81 -9.76 -20.21
CA GLY A 173 9.98 -11.15 -19.78
C GLY A 173 11.40 -11.44 -19.26
N GLY A 174 11.46 -12.10 -18.12
CA GLY A 174 12.69 -12.53 -17.45
C GLY A 174 12.35 -13.30 -16.19
N GLU A 175 13.08 -14.38 -15.96
CA GLU A 175 12.77 -15.53 -15.10
C GLU A 175 12.40 -15.24 -13.63
N PRO A 176 11.67 -16.16 -12.96
CA PRO A 176 11.47 -16.07 -11.53
C PRO A 176 12.80 -16.23 -10.79
N LEU A 177 13.10 -15.30 -9.89
CA LEU A 177 14.16 -15.46 -8.89
C LEU A 177 13.82 -16.67 -8.02
N GLY A 178 14.46 -17.80 -8.33
CA GLY A 178 14.52 -18.96 -7.46
C GLY A 178 15.19 -18.55 -6.16
N CYS A 179 14.56 -18.88 -5.03
CA CYS A 179 15.30 -19.11 -3.81
C CYS A 179 16.22 -20.29 -4.08
N THR A 180 17.51 -20.02 -4.30
CA THR A 180 18.54 -21.04 -4.10
C THR A 180 18.52 -21.41 -2.62
N GLU A 181 18.13 -22.64 -2.34
CA GLU A 181 18.55 -23.33 -1.12
C GLU A 181 20.07 -23.36 -1.13
N GLU A 182 20.70 -22.56 -0.27
CA GLU A 182 22.05 -22.84 0.17
C GLU A 182 21.98 -23.50 1.55
N ARG A 183 22.48 -24.74 1.55
CA ARG A 183 22.81 -25.57 2.70
C ARG A 183 23.71 -24.83 3.67
N GLU A 184 23.48 -25.06 4.96
CA GLU A 184 24.42 -25.79 5.81
C GLU A 184 23.65 -26.84 6.60
#